data_AF-A0A5C1AQ82-F1
#
_entry.id   AF-A0A5C1AQ82-F1
#
_cell.length_a   1.000
_cell.length_b   1.000
_cell.length_c   1.000
_cell.angle_alpha   90.00
_cell.angle_beta   90.00
_cell.angle_gamma   90.00
#
_symmetry.space_group_name_H-M   'P 1'
#
loop_
_entity.id
_entity.type
_entity.pdbx_description
1 polymer ?
#
loop_
_entity_poly.entity_id
_entity_poly.type
_entity_poly.pdbx_seq_one_letter_code
_entity_poly.pdbx_strand_id
1 'polypeptide(L)'
;MSNRSHGAGACLALLLACCAATVTAADQSPQKAEMAGYLLVPHGKVDKTYNAGFSMYVAAWPLLRNYPGQDFQSGLFGTWMFAQYDGPKPEKAYSDIEGGLGWWRDTRFATETPKFIMGGVALNFAEWANGPGAGKGRDWKKPAGHYAIAQLSPWVLWPPDGLNLKQGTAGELFGYGYLPLPLTAAKTTTAGAAVPTGNQSWTLFLNTGNFKGPVAFFVPYFWSKPTLERPDLGGMFLDARPAEPNKAVQMETQHVPAFLARDAKGDTYARVAPTQFPARAEGEAPLIHRITAYNRTALWDGVAAWFNGGPAASGTIDPKAAAVHTFKDGGGATWQIYPPNTLREKKAPVAWSSFATPAALDDTAYGYRWAKGAVARDGGLVTLPEYYRLEKDKKDKDRWAVVDAKDVPAETGLAKVEFPKRRGPDRRPYVTPDEPASSWKKPGPAAGPFEAKLGDGSVVAYSWYRFADQPALLNADLTAAEREAIQKRVELLHRAWTKDRDYLPPPTTGKLADLDPGVLVTPPKGLEIGYVPIATRQGAKD
;
A
#
# COMPACT_ATOMS: atom_id res chain seq x y z
N MET A 1 88.84 46.87 4.77
CA MET A 1 88.82 47.36 3.37
C MET A 1 89.04 46.18 2.44
N SER A 2 88.43 46.23 1.25
CA SER A 2 88.57 45.30 0.11
C SER A 2 87.44 44.28 -0.11
N ASN A 3 86.69 44.61 -1.17
CA ASN A 3 86.25 43.81 -2.30
C ASN A 3 85.26 42.63 -2.18
N ARG A 4 84.11 42.90 -2.82
CA ARG A 4 83.26 41.97 -3.57
C ARG A 4 83.89 41.61 -4.92
N SER A 5 83.81 40.33 -5.29
CA SER A 5 83.75 39.76 -6.65
C SER A 5 83.67 38.22 -6.50
N HIS A 6 83.08 37.37 -7.32
CA HIS A 6 82.29 37.35 -8.57
C HIS A 6 81.72 35.91 -8.71
N GLY A 7 80.70 35.72 -9.56
CA GLY A 7 80.31 34.42 -10.15
C GLY A 7 78.79 34.24 -10.20
N ALA A 8 78.10 34.72 -11.23
CA ALA A 8 77.83 34.03 -12.52
C ALA A 8 76.96 32.77 -12.33
N GLY A 9 75.82 32.55 -12.98
CA GLY A 9 75.16 33.16 -14.13
C GLY A 9 74.36 32.05 -14.83
N ALA A 10 73.09 32.30 -15.20
CA ALA A 10 72.38 31.62 -16.30
C ALA A 10 70.93 32.14 -16.37
N CYS A 11 70.68 33.06 -17.31
CA CYS A 11 69.33 33.37 -17.78
C CYS A 11 68.93 32.32 -18.82
N LEU A 12 67.82 31.61 -18.59
CA LEU A 12 67.13 30.85 -19.62
C LEU A 12 65.70 31.39 -19.76
N ALA A 13 65.41 31.95 -20.92
CA ALA A 13 64.09 32.41 -21.31
C ALA A 13 63.15 31.21 -21.48
N LEU A 14 62.00 31.22 -20.80
CA LEU A 14 60.89 30.33 -21.10
C LEU A 14 59.77 31.13 -21.78
N LEU A 15 59.52 30.79 -23.04
CA LEU A 15 58.32 31.17 -23.78
C LEU A 15 57.09 30.54 -23.11
N LEU A 16 56.17 31.37 -22.60
CA LEU A 16 54.83 30.94 -22.23
C LEU A 16 53.98 30.76 -23.50
N ALA A 17 53.83 29.51 -23.94
CA ALA A 17 52.77 29.13 -24.87
C ALA A 17 51.45 29.06 -24.10
N CYS A 18 50.57 30.04 -24.32
CA CYS A 18 49.18 29.98 -23.87
C CYS A 18 48.44 28.91 -24.69
N CYS A 19 48.38 27.68 -24.17
CA CYS A 19 47.37 26.72 -24.62
C CYS A 19 46.03 27.11 -23.96
N ALA A 20 45.18 27.79 -24.72
CA ALA A 20 43.76 27.88 -24.39
C ALA A 20 43.18 26.46 -24.48
N ALA A 21 43.11 25.77 -23.35
CA ALA A 21 42.32 24.56 -23.24
C ALA A 21 40.85 24.97 -23.33
N THR A 22 40.27 24.83 -24.52
CA THR A 22 38.82 24.73 -24.65
C THR A 22 38.40 23.49 -23.89
N VAL A 23 37.91 23.68 -22.66
CA VAL A 23 37.15 22.66 -21.95
C VAL A 23 35.88 22.47 -22.76
N THR A 24 35.90 21.51 -23.67
CA THR A 24 34.68 20.92 -24.19
C THR A 24 33.96 20.35 -22.97
N ALA A 25 32.86 20.97 -22.57
CA ALA A 25 31.95 20.39 -21.60
C ALA A 25 31.56 19.02 -22.18
N ALA A 26 32.18 17.97 -21.66
CA ALA A 26 31.85 16.62 -22.04
C ALA A 26 30.34 16.45 -21.84
N ASP A 27 29.68 15.83 -22.83
CA ASP A 27 28.28 15.39 -22.79
C ASP A 27 28.04 14.60 -21.50
N GLN A 28 27.72 15.27 -20.39
CA GLN A 28 27.45 14.60 -19.13
C GLN A 28 26.10 13.94 -19.27
N SER A 29 26.09 12.62 -19.37
CA SER A 29 24.87 11.83 -19.42
C SER A 29 23.94 12.22 -18.26
N PRO A 30 22.62 12.32 -18.48
CA PRO A 30 21.65 12.60 -17.43
C PRO A 30 21.85 11.75 -16.18
N GLN A 31 21.88 12.41 -15.03
CA GLN A 31 22.02 11.76 -13.72
C GLN A 31 20.68 11.15 -13.30
N LYS A 32 20.69 9.93 -12.76
CA LYS A 32 19.48 9.31 -12.17
C LYS A 32 19.03 10.09 -10.93
N ALA A 33 17.72 10.22 -10.79
CA ALA A 33 17.03 10.88 -9.69
C ALA A 33 15.71 10.16 -9.38
N GLU A 34 14.98 10.68 -8.40
CA GLU A 34 13.64 10.20 -8.07
C GLU A 34 12.71 11.35 -7.74
N MET A 35 11.41 11.10 -7.92
CA MET A 35 10.33 11.92 -7.40
C MET A 35 9.60 11.15 -6.31
N ALA A 36 9.39 11.79 -5.16
CA ALA A 36 8.75 11.16 -4.00
C ALA A 36 8.08 12.21 -3.10
N GLY A 37 7.12 11.76 -2.29
CA GLY A 37 6.42 12.58 -1.29
C GLY A 37 4.98 12.11 -1.09
N TYR A 38 4.17 12.96 -0.46
CA TYR A 38 2.77 12.67 -0.15
C TYR A 38 1.83 13.57 -0.92
N LEU A 39 0.67 13.02 -1.30
CA LEU A 39 -0.52 13.79 -1.63
C LEU A 39 -1.50 13.71 -0.45
N LEU A 40 -1.97 14.86 0.01
CA LEU A 40 -2.69 15.01 1.28
C LEU A 40 -4.15 15.36 1.03
N VAL A 41 -5.07 14.62 1.65
CA VAL A 41 -6.51 14.77 1.45
C VAL A 41 -7.15 15.28 2.74
N PRO A 42 -7.63 16.53 2.78
CA PRO A 42 -8.30 17.05 3.95
C PRO A 42 -9.75 16.56 4.01
N HIS A 43 -10.20 16.21 5.21
CA HIS A 43 -11.59 15.85 5.46
C HIS A 43 -12.03 16.29 6.86
N GLY A 44 -13.34 16.32 7.05
CA GLY A 44 -13.99 16.58 8.33
C GLY A 44 -13.67 15.50 9.35
N LYS A 45 -13.84 15.86 10.62
CA LYS A 45 -13.77 14.92 11.73
C LYS A 45 -15.16 14.37 12.04
N VAL A 46 -15.20 13.15 12.52
CA VAL A 46 -16.39 12.51 13.09
C VAL A 46 -16.19 12.28 14.58
N ASP A 47 -17.28 11.98 15.28
CA ASP A 47 -17.25 11.72 16.71
C ASP A 47 -16.32 10.55 17.05
N LYS A 48 -15.61 10.65 18.18
CA LYS A 48 -14.64 9.65 18.65
C LYS A 48 -15.26 8.29 18.97
N THR A 49 -16.59 8.21 19.12
CA THR A 49 -17.34 6.96 19.34
C THR A 49 -17.45 6.06 18.10
N TYR A 50 -17.17 6.57 16.90
CA TYR A 50 -17.10 5.77 15.66
C TYR A 50 -15.74 5.06 15.53
N ASN A 51 -15.37 4.29 16.56
CA ASN A 51 -14.05 3.72 16.76
C ASN A 51 -13.94 2.20 16.50
N ALA A 52 -14.88 1.64 15.76
CA ALA A 52 -14.94 0.22 15.41
C ALA A 52 -14.66 -0.05 13.93
N GLY A 53 -13.75 0.72 13.35
CA GLY A 53 -13.24 0.49 11.99
C GLY A 53 -13.59 1.57 11.00
N PHE A 54 -13.33 1.27 9.72
CA PHE A 54 -13.59 2.20 8.62
C PHE A 54 -13.83 1.47 7.30
N SER A 55 -14.35 2.19 6.32
CA SER A 55 -14.26 1.82 4.90
C SER A 55 -14.04 3.06 4.03
N MET A 56 -13.53 2.86 2.83
CA MET A 56 -13.48 3.86 1.78
C MET A 56 -13.45 3.20 0.39
N TYR A 57 -13.68 4.02 -0.62
CA TYR A 57 -13.51 3.65 -2.02
C TYR A 57 -12.36 4.45 -2.59
N VAL A 58 -11.38 3.76 -3.17
CA VAL A 58 -10.19 4.39 -3.75
C VAL A 58 -10.11 4.02 -5.21
N ALA A 59 -9.85 4.99 -6.09
CA ALA A 59 -9.61 4.69 -7.50
C ALA A 59 -8.38 3.79 -7.65
N ALA A 60 -8.48 2.75 -8.46
CA ALA A 60 -7.36 1.92 -8.88
C ALA A 60 -6.94 2.31 -10.29
N TRP A 61 -5.66 2.62 -10.52
CA TRP A 61 -5.16 2.99 -11.85
C TRP A 61 -3.66 2.75 -11.97
N PRO A 62 -3.10 2.67 -13.19
CA PRO A 62 -1.66 2.66 -13.38
C PRO A 62 -1.08 4.05 -13.11
N LEU A 63 -0.32 4.20 -12.01
CA LEU A 63 0.33 5.49 -11.70
C LEU A 63 1.38 5.86 -12.76
N LEU A 64 2.04 4.87 -13.35
CA LEU A 64 3.01 5.05 -14.42
C LEU A 64 2.56 4.31 -15.67
N ARG A 65 2.77 4.93 -16.85
CA ARG A 65 2.37 4.35 -18.14
C ARG A 65 2.94 2.94 -18.39
N ASN A 66 4.14 2.67 -17.89
CA ASN A 66 4.76 1.35 -17.90
C ASN A 66 5.31 1.09 -16.50
N TYR A 67 5.29 -0.17 -16.05
CA TYR A 67 5.92 -0.54 -14.79
C TYR A 67 7.45 -0.44 -14.91
N PRO A 68 8.12 0.39 -14.09
CA PRO A 68 9.54 0.67 -14.27
C PRO A 68 10.46 -0.31 -13.53
N GLY A 69 9.92 -1.34 -12.88
CA GLY A 69 10.71 -2.30 -12.11
C GLY A 69 10.69 -2.04 -10.62
N GLN A 70 11.45 -2.87 -9.90
CA GLN A 70 11.32 -3.09 -8.45
C GLN A 70 11.67 -1.89 -7.57
N ASP A 71 12.39 -0.89 -8.08
CA ASP A 71 12.68 0.31 -7.28
C ASP A 71 11.44 1.20 -7.10
N PHE A 72 10.45 1.09 -7.99
CA PHE A 72 9.19 1.82 -7.91
C PHE A 72 8.36 1.37 -6.71
N GLN A 73 8.02 2.34 -5.89
CA GLN A 73 7.20 2.14 -4.71
C GLN A 73 6.26 3.33 -4.55
N SER A 74 4.97 3.04 -4.57
CA SER A 74 3.93 4.00 -4.24
C SER A 74 2.71 3.22 -3.76
N GLY A 75 2.09 3.70 -2.69
CA GLY A 75 0.66 3.48 -2.49
C GLY A 75 -0.13 4.32 -3.49
N LEU A 76 -1.37 3.93 -3.75
CA LEU A 76 -2.41 4.88 -4.13
C LEU A 76 -2.97 5.53 -2.85
N PHE A 77 -4.08 6.24 -2.93
CA PHE A 77 -4.68 6.81 -1.72
C PHE A 77 -5.02 5.72 -0.69
N GLY A 78 -4.65 5.96 0.55
CA GLY A 78 -4.82 5.03 1.66
C GLY A 78 -4.90 5.75 2.99
N THR A 79 -4.88 4.99 4.08
CA THR A 79 -4.95 5.49 5.45
C THR A 79 -4.13 4.60 6.38
N TRP A 80 -3.76 5.14 7.53
CA TRP A 80 -3.19 4.39 8.64
C TRP A 80 -4.22 4.27 9.76
N MET A 81 -4.63 3.05 10.10
CA MET A 81 -5.54 2.79 11.21
C MET A 81 -4.76 2.49 12.48
N PHE A 82 -4.74 3.46 13.39
CA PHE A 82 -4.11 3.34 14.70
C PHE A 82 -5.13 2.98 15.79
N ALA A 83 -4.63 2.41 16.89
CA ALA A 83 -5.40 2.31 18.13
C ALA A 83 -5.74 3.70 18.70
N GLN A 84 -6.92 3.82 19.28
CA GLN A 84 -7.40 4.99 19.99
C GLN A 84 -6.96 4.93 21.46
N TYR A 85 -6.39 6.02 21.96
CA TYR A 85 -5.92 6.17 23.33
C TYR A 85 -6.77 7.19 24.09
N ASP A 86 -7.01 6.94 25.37
CA ASP A 86 -7.76 7.86 26.26
C ASP A 86 -6.91 9.08 26.64
N GLY A 87 -5.58 8.92 26.59
CA GLY A 87 -4.58 9.96 26.81
C GLY A 87 -3.57 10.01 25.66
N PRO A 88 -2.34 10.52 25.90
CA PRO A 88 -1.30 10.54 24.88
C PRO A 88 -0.95 9.11 24.43
N LYS A 89 -0.60 8.97 23.15
CA LYS A 89 -0.08 7.71 22.61
C LYS A 89 1.17 7.29 23.40
N PRO A 90 1.30 6.01 23.80
CA PRO A 90 2.51 5.52 24.45
C PRO A 90 3.77 5.74 23.61
N GLU A 91 4.89 6.04 24.28
CA GLU A 91 6.16 6.23 23.59
C GLU A 91 6.66 4.94 22.93
N LYS A 92 7.25 5.07 21.74
CA LYS A 92 7.80 3.94 20.97
C LYS A 92 6.80 2.78 20.84
N ALA A 93 5.54 3.11 20.55
CA ALA A 93 4.45 2.17 20.35
C ALA A 93 3.83 2.33 18.95
N TYR A 94 4.65 2.40 17.90
CA TYR A 94 4.13 2.45 16.54
C TYR A 94 3.52 1.10 16.16
N SER A 95 2.24 1.08 15.78
CA SER A 95 1.54 -0.10 15.27
C SER A 95 0.22 0.34 14.64
N ASP A 96 -0.12 -0.21 13.47
CA ASP A 96 -1.29 0.16 12.68
C ASP A 96 -1.66 -0.90 11.63
N ILE A 97 -2.74 -0.61 10.90
CA ILE A 97 -3.04 -1.19 9.59
C ILE A 97 -2.90 -0.07 8.55
N GLU A 98 -1.94 -0.22 7.64
CA GLU A 98 -1.53 0.79 6.64
C GLU A 98 -1.62 0.31 5.18
N GLY A 99 -2.10 -0.92 4.96
CA GLY A 99 -2.25 -1.48 3.63
C GLY A 99 -3.27 -0.75 2.75
N GLY A 100 -3.25 -1.11 1.47
CA GLY A 100 -4.09 -0.49 0.44
C GLY A 100 -3.64 -0.94 -0.94
N LEU A 101 -4.06 -0.17 -1.96
CA LEU A 101 -3.62 -0.36 -3.33
C LEU A 101 -2.21 0.23 -3.53
N GLY A 102 -1.35 -0.45 -4.29
CA GLY A 102 -0.03 0.09 -4.61
C GLY A 102 0.95 -0.90 -5.23
N TRP A 103 2.23 -0.54 -5.13
CA TRP A 103 3.40 -1.31 -5.54
C TRP A 103 4.48 -1.21 -4.46
N TRP A 104 5.10 -2.34 -4.13
CA TRP A 104 6.14 -2.44 -3.12
C TRP A 104 7.41 -3.03 -3.71
N ARG A 105 8.57 -2.65 -3.17
CA ARG A 105 9.87 -3.12 -3.66
C ARG A 105 10.05 -4.64 -3.55
N ASP A 106 9.30 -5.27 -2.65
CA ASP A 106 9.33 -6.72 -2.45
C ASP A 106 8.33 -7.48 -3.33
N THR A 107 7.55 -6.79 -4.17
CA THR A 107 6.64 -7.40 -5.15
C THR A 107 7.44 -7.96 -6.34
N ARG A 108 7.27 -9.26 -6.62
CA ARG A 108 7.97 -10.00 -7.68
C ARG A 108 7.18 -10.09 -8.98
N PHE A 109 5.85 -10.02 -8.91
CA PHE A 109 4.96 -10.11 -10.07
C PHE A 109 4.17 -8.80 -10.26
N ALA A 110 4.85 -7.67 -10.08
CA ALA A 110 4.27 -6.36 -10.33
C ALA A 110 4.02 -6.11 -11.82
N THR A 111 2.96 -5.34 -12.09
CA THR A 111 2.55 -4.86 -13.41
C THR A 111 2.21 -3.37 -13.32
N GLU A 112 1.74 -2.77 -14.40
CA GLU A 112 1.13 -1.44 -14.41
C GLU A 112 -0.11 -1.36 -13.52
N THR A 113 -0.81 -2.47 -13.27
CA THR A 113 -2.01 -2.50 -12.41
C THR A 113 -1.57 -2.63 -10.94
N PRO A 114 -2.10 -1.83 -10.00
CA PRO A 114 -1.76 -1.93 -8.59
C PRO A 114 -2.24 -3.27 -8.00
N LYS A 115 -1.60 -3.71 -6.92
CA LYS A 115 -2.07 -4.81 -6.09
C LYS A 115 -2.61 -4.27 -4.77
N PHE A 116 -3.44 -5.06 -4.09
CA PHE A 116 -3.89 -4.75 -2.73
C PHE A 116 -3.11 -5.57 -1.70
N ILE A 117 -2.66 -4.95 -0.62
CA ILE A 117 -2.12 -5.64 0.57
C ILE A 117 -2.86 -5.23 1.84
N MET A 118 -2.83 -6.09 2.86
CA MET A 118 -3.45 -5.76 4.14
C MET A 118 -2.61 -4.81 5.02
N GLY A 119 -1.29 -4.94 4.99
CA GLY A 119 -0.32 -4.01 5.61
C GLY A 119 -0.50 -3.80 7.11
N GLY A 120 -0.57 -4.87 7.91
CA GLY A 120 -0.54 -4.74 9.38
C GLY A 120 0.89 -4.59 9.89
N VAL A 121 1.16 -3.61 10.75
CA VAL A 121 2.47 -3.36 11.35
C VAL A 121 2.42 -3.61 12.84
N ALA A 122 3.12 -4.65 13.30
CA ALA A 122 3.32 -4.89 14.72
C ALA A 122 4.29 -3.87 15.32
N LEU A 123 4.38 -3.84 16.65
CA LEU A 123 5.17 -2.89 17.43
C LEU A 123 6.52 -2.53 16.79
N ASN A 124 6.66 -1.27 16.38
CA ASN A 124 7.85 -0.66 15.78
C ASN A 124 8.46 -1.48 14.64
N PHE A 125 7.62 -2.04 13.76
CA PHE A 125 8.06 -2.86 12.63
C PHE A 125 8.84 -4.13 13.04
N ALA A 126 8.65 -4.64 14.27
CA ALA A 126 9.19 -5.93 14.69
C ALA A 126 8.79 -7.02 13.68
N GLU A 127 7.55 -6.96 13.21
CA GLU A 127 7.04 -7.72 12.08
C GLU A 127 5.94 -6.93 11.34
N TRP A 128 5.67 -7.31 10.09
CA TRP A 128 4.53 -6.81 9.31
C TRP A 128 3.88 -7.94 8.52
N ALA A 129 2.62 -7.75 8.13
CA ALA A 129 1.80 -8.76 7.46
C ALA A 129 0.98 -8.16 6.31
N ASN A 130 1.21 -8.67 5.11
CA ASN A 130 0.65 -8.12 3.86
C ASN A 130 -0.50 -8.98 3.29
N GLY A 131 -0.70 -10.18 3.83
CA GLY A 131 -1.77 -11.12 3.48
C GLY A 131 -1.55 -12.49 4.14
N PRO A 132 -2.46 -13.46 3.98
CA PRO A 132 -2.23 -14.85 4.39
C PRO A 132 -0.90 -15.38 3.84
N GLY A 133 -0.01 -15.83 4.74
CA GLY A 133 1.30 -16.36 4.35
C GLY A 133 2.34 -15.32 3.89
N ALA A 134 2.03 -14.02 3.95
CA ALA A 134 2.89 -12.94 3.47
C ALA A 134 3.29 -11.98 4.60
N GLY A 135 4.58 -11.99 4.97
CA GLY A 135 5.11 -11.15 6.03
C GLY A 135 6.46 -10.50 5.70
N LYS A 136 7.13 -10.01 6.75
CA LYS A 136 8.44 -9.36 6.68
C LYS A 136 9.54 -10.34 6.29
N GLY A 137 10.18 -10.08 5.15
CA GLY A 137 11.19 -10.98 4.58
C GLY A 137 10.55 -12.24 3.99
N ARG A 138 11.34 -13.31 3.85
CA ARG A 138 10.91 -14.59 3.26
C ARG A 138 11.50 -15.81 4.01
N ASP A 139 12.07 -15.58 5.19
CA ASP A 139 12.70 -16.64 5.99
C ASP A 139 11.66 -17.30 6.90
N TRP A 140 11.22 -18.50 6.54
CA TRP A 140 10.29 -19.28 7.34
C TRP A 140 10.89 -19.84 8.63
N LYS A 141 12.21 -19.78 8.83
CA LYS A 141 12.84 -20.06 10.12
C LYS A 141 12.61 -18.92 11.12
N LYS A 142 12.28 -17.72 10.62
CA LYS A 142 11.93 -16.52 11.41
C LYS A 142 10.69 -15.85 10.80
N PRO A 143 9.50 -16.49 10.90
CA PRO A 143 8.29 -16.05 10.21
C PRO A 143 7.73 -14.78 10.86
N ALA A 144 8.28 -13.63 10.48
CA ALA A 144 7.88 -12.31 10.98
C ALA A 144 6.59 -11.88 10.26
N GLY A 145 5.45 -12.01 10.93
CA GLY A 145 4.12 -11.66 10.42
C GLY A 145 3.51 -12.61 9.37
N HIS A 146 4.21 -13.66 8.95
CA HIS A 146 3.71 -14.59 7.92
C HIS A 146 2.46 -15.38 8.35
N TYR A 147 2.27 -15.56 9.66
CA TYR A 147 1.11 -16.23 10.25
C TYR A 147 0.07 -15.27 10.83
N ALA A 148 0.24 -13.95 10.65
CA ALA A 148 -0.57 -12.93 11.30
C ALA A 148 -1.98 -12.77 10.70
N ILE A 149 -2.21 -13.28 9.50
CA ILE A 149 -3.47 -13.10 8.78
C ILE A 149 -4.06 -14.47 8.46
N ALA A 150 -5.28 -14.71 8.94
CA ALA A 150 -6.06 -15.89 8.62
C ALA A 150 -7.01 -15.58 7.46
N GLN A 151 -7.01 -16.44 6.44
CA GLN A 151 -7.97 -16.40 5.35
C GLN A 151 -9.35 -16.73 5.89
N LEU A 152 -10.37 -15.98 5.46
CA LEU A 152 -11.75 -16.16 5.87
C LEU A 152 -12.67 -16.47 4.69
N SER A 153 -12.53 -15.80 3.54
CA SER A 153 -13.37 -16.06 2.37
C SER A 153 -13.06 -17.44 1.77
N PRO A 154 -14.07 -18.28 1.51
CA PRO A 154 -13.90 -19.47 0.69
C PRO A 154 -13.89 -19.15 -0.81
N TRP A 155 -14.13 -17.91 -1.25
CA TRP A 155 -14.23 -17.57 -2.67
C TRP A 155 -13.06 -16.78 -3.23
N VAL A 156 -12.17 -16.29 -2.36
CA VAL A 156 -11.02 -15.47 -2.75
C VAL A 156 -9.73 -16.20 -2.38
N LEU A 157 -8.91 -16.51 -3.38
CA LEU A 157 -7.55 -16.99 -3.20
C LEU A 157 -6.62 -15.78 -3.05
N TRP A 158 -5.95 -15.64 -1.91
CA TRP A 158 -4.97 -14.57 -1.69
C TRP A 158 -3.55 -15.01 -2.09
N PRO A 159 -2.93 -14.40 -3.12
CA PRO A 159 -1.53 -14.67 -3.47
C PRO A 159 -0.56 -13.97 -2.50
N PRO A 160 0.56 -14.60 -2.10
CA PRO A 160 1.51 -13.99 -1.16
C PRO A 160 2.19 -12.71 -1.70
N ASP A 161 2.22 -12.50 -3.02
CA ASP A 161 2.73 -11.26 -3.65
C ASP A 161 1.75 -10.08 -3.56
N GLY A 162 0.52 -10.28 -3.08
CA GLY A 162 -0.55 -9.29 -3.01
C GLY A 162 -1.79 -9.72 -3.81
N LEU A 163 -2.95 -9.20 -3.40
CA LEU A 163 -4.22 -9.49 -4.06
C LEU A 163 -4.32 -8.74 -5.39
N ASN A 164 -4.53 -9.48 -6.48
CA ASN A 164 -4.56 -8.92 -7.81
C ASN A 164 -5.92 -8.31 -8.17
N LEU A 165 -5.86 -7.16 -8.84
CA LEU A 165 -6.98 -6.58 -9.56
C LEU A 165 -6.96 -7.03 -11.02
N LYS A 166 -8.10 -6.90 -11.68
CA LYS A 166 -8.20 -7.11 -13.13
C LYS A 166 -7.21 -6.19 -13.86
N GLN A 167 -6.40 -6.77 -14.73
CA GLN A 167 -5.39 -6.01 -15.46
C GLN A 167 -6.03 -4.96 -16.36
N GLY A 168 -5.42 -3.77 -16.38
CA GLY A 168 -5.92 -2.62 -17.15
C GLY A 168 -6.98 -1.78 -16.43
N THR A 169 -7.26 -2.04 -15.16
CA THR A 169 -8.09 -1.17 -14.30
C THR A 169 -7.52 0.26 -14.32
N ALA A 170 -8.36 1.25 -14.62
CA ALA A 170 -7.95 2.62 -14.96
C ALA A 170 -8.98 3.66 -14.48
N GLY A 171 -9.11 3.78 -13.15
CA GLY A 171 -9.93 4.78 -12.48
C GLY A 171 -11.20 4.24 -11.82
N GLU A 172 -11.48 2.95 -11.95
CA GLU A 172 -12.54 2.29 -11.20
C GLU A 172 -12.24 2.26 -9.69
N LEU A 173 -13.28 2.38 -8.87
CA LEU A 173 -13.20 2.43 -7.41
C LEU A 173 -13.10 1.04 -6.81
N PHE A 174 -12.07 0.81 -6.01
CA PHE A 174 -11.91 -0.35 -5.17
C PHE A 174 -12.42 -0.05 -3.76
N GLY A 175 -13.53 -0.67 -3.35
CA GLY A 175 -14.08 -0.52 -2.01
C GLY A 175 -13.41 -1.46 -1.03
N TYR A 176 -12.86 -0.91 0.06
CA TYR A 176 -12.31 -1.72 1.14
C TYR A 176 -12.52 -1.08 2.51
N GLY A 177 -12.47 -1.91 3.55
CA GLY A 177 -12.54 -1.46 4.93
C GLY A 177 -12.12 -2.52 5.92
N TYR A 178 -11.84 -2.09 7.14
CA TYR A 178 -11.54 -2.98 8.26
C TYR A 178 -12.57 -2.76 9.36
N LEU A 179 -13.28 -3.83 9.72
CA LEU A 179 -14.18 -3.86 10.86
C LEU A 179 -13.82 -5.08 11.73
N PRO A 180 -13.92 -4.98 13.06
CA PRO A 180 -13.57 -6.10 13.91
C PRO A 180 -14.73 -7.12 13.88
N LEU A 181 -14.39 -8.41 13.91
CA LEU A 181 -15.34 -9.50 14.16
C LEU A 181 -14.98 -10.24 15.47
N PRO A 182 -15.97 -10.72 16.25
CA PRO A 182 -15.74 -11.46 17.49
C PRO A 182 -15.37 -12.94 17.22
N LEU A 183 -14.36 -13.17 16.37
CA LEU A 183 -13.97 -14.51 15.95
C LEU A 183 -13.22 -15.26 17.05
N THR A 184 -12.40 -14.58 17.84
CA THR A 184 -11.67 -15.16 18.97
C THR A 184 -12.22 -14.67 20.32
N ALA A 185 -11.87 -15.36 21.41
CA ALA A 185 -12.10 -14.86 22.77
C ALA A 185 -10.90 -14.01 23.23
N ALA A 186 -11.13 -13.09 24.16
CA ALA A 186 -10.04 -12.38 24.83
C ALA A 186 -9.37 -13.31 25.84
N LYS A 187 -8.07 -13.17 26.02
CA LYS A 187 -7.25 -13.98 26.92
C LYS A 187 -6.50 -13.06 27.89
N THR A 188 -6.34 -13.51 29.12
CA THR A 188 -5.49 -12.85 30.12
C THR A 188 -4.00 -13.15 29.94
N THR A 189 -3.67 -14.13 29.11
CA THR A 189 -2.31 -14.56 28.82
C THR A 189 -2.04 -14.62 27.32
N THR A 190 -0.76 -14.47 26.97
CA THR A 190 -0.23 -14.55 25.62
C THR A 190 0.97 -15.48 25.67
N ALA A 191 0.95 -16.57 24.90
CA ALA A 191 2.01 -17.60 24.86
C ALA A 191 2.48 -18.06 26.26
N GLY A 192 1.54 -18.17 27.21
CA GLY A 192 1.80 -18.57 28.60
C GLY A 192 2.26 -17.45 29.54
N ALA A 193 2.59 -16.26 29.04
CA ALA A 193 2.95 -15.11 29.87
C ALA A 193 1.72 -14.28 30.28
N ALA A 194 1.82 -13.58 31.42
CA ALA A 194 0.75 -12.76 32.00
C ALA A 194 0.59 -11.39 31.28
N VAL A 195 0.34 -11.43 29.97
CA VAL A 195 0.07 -10.26 29.14
C VAL A 195 -1.21 -10.54 28.32
N PRO A 196 -2.19 -9.64 28.27
CA PRO A 196 -3.48 -9.94 27.65
C PRO A 196 -3.40 -9.97 26.12
N THR A 197 -4.25 -10.80 25.51
CA THR A 197 -4.60 -10.74 24.08
C THR A 197 -6.07 -10.38 23.96
N GLY A 198 -6.39 -9.33 23.21
CA GLY A 198 -7.77 -8.92 22.95
C GLY A 198 -8.50 -9.84 21.96
N ASN A 199 -9.72 -9.46 21.60
CA ASN A 199 -10.60 -10.26 20.74
C ASN A 199 -10.97 -9.59 19.42
N GLN A 200 -10.38 -8.43 19.11
CA GLN A 200 -10.71 -7.71 17.88
C GLN A 200 -9.99 -8.33 16.68
N SER A 201 -10.70 -9.21 15.99
CA SER A 201 -10.25 -9.79 14.72
C SER A 201 -10.56 -8.80 13.60
N TRP A 202 -9.67 -7.84 13.37
CA TRP A 202 -9.82 -6.83 12.31
C TRP A 202 -9.87 -7.50 10.95
N THR A 203 -11.05 -7.48 10.35
CA THR A 203 -11.40 -8.22 9.14
C THR A 203 -11.49 -7.26 7.96
N LEU A 204 -10.77 -7.59 6.89
CA LEU A 204 -10.89 -6.90 5.60
C LEU A 204 -12.22 -7.25 4.96
N PHE A 205 -13.02 -6.21 4.68
CA PHE A 205 -14.18 -6.29 3.80
C PHE A 205 -13.86 -5.63 2.48
N LEU A 206 -14.27 -6.28 1.39
CA LEU A 206 -14.20 -5.72 0.04
C LEU A 206 -15.59 -5.45 -0.53
N ASN A 207 -15.68 -4.43 -1.38
CA ASN A 207 -16.78 -4.19 -2.29
C ASN A 207 -16.21 -3.86 -3.67
N THR A 208 -16.19 -4.87 -4.54
CA THR A 208 -15.63 -4.83 -5.90
C THR A 208 -16.72 -5.23 -6.91
N GLY A 209 -16.46 -5.05 -8.20
CA GLY A 209 -17.44 -5.35 -9.25
C GLY A 209 -17.83 -6.84 -9.32
N ASN A 210 -16.95 -7.74 -8.87
CA ASN A 210 -17.10 -9.19 -8.97
C ASN A 210 -16.93 -9.95 -7.64
N PHE A 211 -16.76 -9.26 -6.51
CA PHE A 211 -16.75 -9.85 -5.16
C PHE A 211 -17.14 -8.83 -4.08
N LYS A 212 -17.98 -9.24 -3.13
CA LYS A 212 -18.36 -8.44 -1.96
C LYS A 212 -18.34 -9.30 -0.70
N GLY A 213 -17.73 -8.81 0.37
CA GLY A 213 -17.76 -9.46 1.68
C GLY A 213 -16.40 -9.54 2.37
N PRO A 214 -16.32 -10.29 3.49
CA PRO A 214 -15.08 -10.43 4.24
C PRO A 214 -14.10 -11.34 3.50
N VAL A 215 -12.80 -11.03 3.58
CA VAL A 215 -11.73 -11.78 2.89
C VAL A 215 -10.81 -12.50 3.86
N ALA A 216 -10.23 -11.78 4.81
CA ALA A 216 -9.25 -12.28 5.76
C ALA A 216 -9.20 -11.36 6.97
N PHE A 217 -8.60 -11.81 8.07
CA PHE A 217 -8.48 -11.00 9.29
C PHE A 217 -7.12 -11.17 9.96
N PHE A 218 -6.70 -10.13 10.68
CA PHE A 218 -5.54 -10.19 11.56
C PHE A 218 -5.88 -11.01 12.80
N VAL A 219 -5.12 -12.06 13.08
CA VAL A 219 -5.27 -12.80 14.35
C VAL A 219 -4.84 -11.89 15.51
N PRO A 220 -5.61 -11.77 16.60
CA PRO A 220 -5.26 -10.88 17.72
C PRO A 220 -3.85 -11.09 18.30
N TYR A 221 -3.35 -12.33 18.26
CA TYR A 221 -2.00 -12.68 18.68
C TYR A 221 -0.90 -11.88 17.97
N PHE A 222 -1.10 -11.44 16.73
CA PHE A 222 -0.14 -10.61 15.99
C PHE A 222 0.18 -9.30 16.73
N TRP A 223 -0.83 -8.68 17.35
CA TRP A 223 -0.69 -7.42 18.05
C TRP A 223 -0.14 -7.61 19.47
N SER A 224 -0.53 -8.69 20.15
CA SER A 224 -0.11 -8.97 21.52
C SER A 224 1.26 -9.63 21.61
N LYS A 225 1.71 -10.41 20.61
CA LYS A 225 3.00 -11.12 20.63
C LYS A 225 4.21 -10.22 20.95
N PRO A 226 4.39 -9.01 20.35
CA PRO A 226 5.50 -8.14 20.72
C PRO A 226 5.46 -7.62 22.17
N THR A 227 4.30 -7.65 22.84
CA THR A 227 4.17 -7.25 24.25
C THR A 227 4.75 -8.27 25.22
N LEU A 228 5.14 -9.46 24.76
CA LEU A 228 5.95 -10.40 25.56
C LEU A 228 7.30 -9.77 25.96
N GLU A 229 7.89 -8.97 25.08
CA GLU A 229 9.14 -8.24 25.33
C GLU A 229 8.88 -6.81 25.87
N ARG A 230 7.63 -6.34 25.80
CA ARG A 230 7.17 -5.04 26.30
C ARG A 230 5.85 -5.17 27.07
N PRO A 231 5.84 -5.80 28.27
CA PRO A 231 4.60 -6.04 29.02
C PRO A 231 3.88 -4.76 29.44
N ASP A 232 4.61 -3.64 29.52
CA ASP A 232 4.06 -2.29 29.77
C ASP A 232 3.10 -1.81 28.67
N LEU A 233 3.16 -2.42 27.48
CA LEU A 233 2.27 -2.14 26.35
C LEU A 233 1.13 -3.16 26.21
N GLY A 234 0.96 -4.07 27.18
CA GLY A 234 -0.12 -5.05 27.18
C GLY A 234 -1.51 -4.39 27.03
N GLY A 235 -2.29 -4.82 26.04
CA GLY A 235 -3.62 -4.27 25.76
C GLY A 235 -3.64 -2.87 25.15
N MET A 236 -2.51 -2.36 24.64
CA MET A 236 -2.39 -1.02 24.04
C MET A 236 -2.52 -0.99 22.51
N PHE A 237 -2.76 -2.14 21.88
CA PHE A 237 -2.81 -2.29 20.42
C PHE A 237 -4.20 -2.69 19.93
N LEU A 238 -4.34 -2.79 18.61
CA LEU A 238 -5.60 -2.97 17.91
C LEU A 238 -6.35 -4.26 18.29
N ASP A 239 -5.69 -5.30 18.80
CA ASP A 239 -6.39 -6.47 19.35
C ASP A 239 -7.34 -6.11 20.50
N ALA A 240 -6.98 -5.12 21.33
CA ALA A 240 -7.68 -4.75 22.55
C ALA A 240 -8.31 -3.35 22.53
N ARG A 241 -7.66 -2.37 21.88
CA ARG A 241 -8.11 -0.97 21.82
C ARG A 241 -9.02 -0.71 20.62
N PRO A 242 -10.00 0.19 20.73
CA PRO A 242 -10.73 0.70 19.57
C PRO A 242 -9.78 1.37 18.55
N ALA A 243 -10.24 1.60 17.32
CA ALA A 243 -9.50 2.30 16.28
C ALA A 243 -9.79 3.82 16.31
N GLU A 244 -8.80 4.67 16.06
CA GLU A 244 -9.03 6.12 15.94
C GLU A 244 -9.90 6.41 14.69
N PRO A 245 -11.07 7.06 14.82
CA PRO A 245 -11.91 7.40 13.66
C PRO A 245 -11.24 8.37 12.69
N ASN A 246 -10.55 9.39 13.23
CA ASN A 246 -10.10 10.56 12.46
C ASN A 246 -8.67 10.38 11.91
N LYS A 247 -8.52 9.40 11.04
CA LYS A 247 -7.24 9.01 10.42
C LYS A 247 -6.87 9.97 9.29
N ALA A 248 -5.58 10.03 8.95
CA ALA A 248 -5.15 10.78 7.78
C ALA A 248 -5.39 9.95 6.50
N VAL A 249 -5.88 10.61 5.45
CA VAL A 249 -5.96 10.02 4.11
C VAL A 249 -4.93 10.66 3.19
N GLN A 250 -4.02 9.85 2.66
CA GLN A 250 -2.90 10.32 1.87
C GLN A 250 -2.50 9.28 0.82
N MET A 251 -1.79 9.72 -0.21
CA MET A 251 -1.08 8.84 -1.14
C MET A 251 0.42 9.03 -0.91
N GLU A 252 1.08 7.97 -0.45
CA GLU A 252 2.52 7.96 -0.23
C GLU A 252 3.25 7.42 -1.47
N THR A 253 4.16 8.22 -2.01
CA THR A 253 5.04 7.83 -3.11
C THR A 253 6.48 7.88 -2.62
N GLN A 254 7.13 6.72 -2.60
CA GLN A 254 8.50 6.57 -2.13
C GLN A 254 9.51 6.71 -3.26
N HIS A 255 9.15 6.29 -4.48
CA HIS A 255 10.05 6.38 -5.62
C HIS A 255 9.27 6.35 -6.94
N VAL A 256 9.36 7.42 -7.72
CA VAL A 256 9.09 7.46 -9.16
C VAL A 256 10.41 7.79 -9.88
N PRO A 257 10.81 7.05 -10.92
CA PRO A 257 12.06 7.32 -11.63
C PRO A 257 12.11 8.73 -12.23
N ALA A 258 13.25 9.40 -12.09
CA ALA A 258 13.52 10.69 -12.72
C ALA A 258 14.98 10.76 -13.21
N PHE A 259 15.27 11.77 -14.03
CA PHE A 259 16.61 12.14 -14.48
C PHE A 259 16.83 13.63 -14.32
N LEU A 260 18.08 14.02 -14.04
CA LEU A 260 18.52 15.40 -13.90
C LEU A 260 19.67 15.67 -14.86
N ALA A 261 19.71 16.88 -15.41
CA ALA A 261 20.84 17.35 -16.21
C ALA A 261 20.99 18.86 -16.07
N ARG A 262 22.18 19.37 -16.38
CA ARG A 262 22.46 20.80 -16.45
C ARG A 262 22.73 21.19 -17.89
N ASP A 263 22.28 22.37 -18.28
CA ASP A 263 22.66 22.95 -19.57
C ASP A 263 24.03 23.68 -19.47
N ALA A 264 24.48 24.25 -20.59
CA ALA A 264 25.74 24.99 -20.64
C ALA A 264 25.75 26.28 -19.79
N LYS A 265 24.59 26.80 -19.39
CA LYS A 265 24.45 27.98 -18.52
C LYS A 265 24.44 27.61 -17.04
N GLY A 266 24.37 26.32 -16.73
CA GLY A 266 24.31 25.79 -15.37
C GLY A 266 22.89 25.64 -14.83
N ASP A 267 21.85 25.92 -15.63
CA ASP A 267 20.46 25.71 -15.26
C ASP A 267 20.18 24.22 -15.13
N THR A 268 19.48 23.81 -14.07
CA THR A 268 19.18 22.39 -13.82
C THR A 268 17.77 22.04 -14.28
N TYR A 269 17.69 20.99 -15.09
CA TYR A 269 16.45 20.44 -15.62
C TYR A 269 16.23 19.02 -15.09
N ALA A 270 14.95 18.62 -15.01
CA ALA A 270 14.53 17.29 -14.67
C ALA A 270 13.59 16.72 -15.72
N ARG A 271 13.64 15.40 -15.90
CA ARG A 271 12.59 14.64 -16.57
C ARG A 271 12.11 13.51 -15.66
N VAL A 272 10.81 13.43 -15.41
CA VAL A 272 10.17 12.43 -14.55
C VAL A 272 9.42 11.40 -15.40
N ALA A 273 9.35 10.16 -14.93
CA ALA A 273 8.58 9.12 -15.62
C ALA A 273 7.12 9.55 -15.82
N PRO A 274 6.49 9.27 -16.98
CA PRO A 274 5.13 9.70 -17.28
C PRO A 274 4.15 9.22 -16.20
N THR A 275 3.75 10.16 -15.35
CA THR A 275 2.92 9.92 -14.17
C THR A 275 1.48 10.26 -14.49
N GLN A 276 0.56 9.35 -14.16
CA GLN A 276 -0.82 9.38 -14.64
C GLN A 276 -1.83 9.41 -13.49
N PHE A 277 -2.99 10.00 -13.75
CA PHE A 277 -4.15 10.03 -12.87
C PHE A 277 -5.43 9.73 -13.67
N PRO A 278 -6.46 9.16 -13.02
CA PRO A 278 -7.77 8.98 -13.63
C PRO A 278 -8.37 10.28 -14.16
N ALA A 279 -9.06 10.18 -15.29
CA ALA A 279 -9.85 11.24 -15.89
C ALA A 279 -11.24 10.71 -16.26
N ARG A 280 -12.20 11.61 -16.41
CA ARG A 280 -13.52 11.31 -16.97
C ARG A 280 -13.72 12.11 -18.26
N ALA A 281 -14.60 11.59 -19.12
CA ALA A 281 -15.02 12.31 -20.32
C ALA A 281 -15.68 13.64 -19.97
N GLU A 282 -16.47 13.66 -18.90
CA GLU A 282 -17.12 14.84 -18.34
C GLU A 282 -16.80 14.96 -16.85
N GLY A 283 -16.45 16.17 -16.41
CA GLY A 283 -16.10 16.48 -15.02
C GLY A 283 -14.77 15.87 -14.54
N GLU A 284 -14.59 15.91 -13.22
CA GLU A 284 -13.42 15.39 -12.52
C GLU A 284 -13.61 13.92 -12.13
N ALA A 285 -12.52 13.15 -12.15
CA ALA A 285 -12.54 11.76 -11.67
C ALA A 285 -12.40 11.73 -10.13
N PRO A 286 -13.28 11.01 -9.41
CA PRO A 286 -13.12 10.78 -7.98
C PRO A 286 -11.93 9.84 -7.77
N LEU A 287 -11.02 10.23 -6.89
CA LEU A 287 -9.88 9.42 -6.47
C LEU A 287 -10.13 8.73 -5.14
N ILE A 288 -10.94 9.37 -4.28
CA ILE A 288 -11.43 8.80 -3.03
C ILE A 288 -12.91 9.11 -2.91
N HIS A 289 -13.67 8.13 -2.42
CA HIS A 289 -15.10 8.26 -2.18
C HIS A 289 -15.52 7.63 -0.85
N ARG A 290 -16.42 8.29 -0.13
CA ARG A 290 -17.09 7.84 1.11
C ARG A 290 -16.15 7.25 2.16
N ILE A 291 -15.20 8.04 2.66
CA ILE A 291 -14.47 7.67 3.88
C ILE A 291 -15.48 7.61 5.02
N THR A 292 -15.64 6.43 5.62
CA THR A 292 -16.69 6.17 6.62
C THR A 292 -16.06 5.52 7.85
N ALA A 293 -16.40 6.02 9.03
CA ALA A 293 -16.06 5.40 10.31
C ALA A 293 -17.29 4.72 10.93
N TYR A 294 -17.09 3.69 11.72
CA TYR A 294 -18.16 2.86 12.27
C TYR A 294 -18.05 2.75 13.78
N ASN A 295 -19.17 2.63 14.50
CA ASN A 295 -19.17 2.14 15.87
C ASN A 295 -19.54 0.63 15.90
N ARG A 296 -19.46 -0.02 17.07
CA ARG A 296 -19.64 -1.49 17.17
C ARG A 296 -21.03 -1.97 16.75
N THR A 297 -22.05 -1.15 16.90
CA THR A 297 -23.42 -1.49 16.49
C THR A 297 -23.55 -1.67 14.99
N ALA A 298 -22.60 -1.11 14.21
CA ALA A 298 -22.58 -1.27 12.76
C ALA A 298 -22.44 -2.73 12.30
N LEU A 299 -21.78 -3.59 13.09
CA LEU A 299 -21.60 -5.01 12.75
C LEU A 299 -21.30 -5.91 13.96
N TRP A 300 -20.35 -5.50 14.81
CA TRP A 300 -19.81 -6.33 15.89
C TRP A 300 -20.90 -6.84 16.84
N ASP A 301 -21.76 -5.96 17.34
CA ASP A 301 -22.73 -6.30 18.39
C ASP A 301 -23.72 -7.39 17.92
N GLY A 302 -24.21 -7.27 16.68
CA GLY A 302 -25.09 -8.27 16.09
C GLY A 302 -24.41 -9.61 15.87
N VAL A 303 -23.16 -9.61 15.38
CA VAL A 303 -22.38 -10.86 15.20
C VAL A 303 -22.06 -11.52 16.54
N ALA A 304 -21.71 -10.74 17.55
CA ALA A 304 -21.45 -11.24 18.90
C ALA A 304 -22.70 -11.87 19.50
N ALA A 305 -23.87 -11.23 19.37
CA ALA A 305 -25.14 -11.79 19.82
C ALA A 305 -25.46 -13.11 19.09
N TRP A 306 -25.25 -13.15 17.77
CA TRP A 306 -25.46 -14.36 16.98
C TRP A 306 -24.59 -15.52 17.44
N PHE A 307 -23.29 -15.30 17.64
CA PHE A 307 -22.37 -16.34 18.12
C PHE A 307 -22.70 -16.83 19.54
N ASN A 308 -23.47 -16.05 20.31
CA ASN A 308 -23.97 -16.42 21.63
C ASN A 308 -25.41 -17.00 21.60
N GLY A 309 -25.89 -17.45 20.43
CA GLY A 309 -27.19 -18.11 20.28
C GLY A 309 -28.34 -17.17 19.90
N GLY A 310 -28.06 -15.90 19.66
CA GLY A 310 -29.02 -14.93 19.12
C GLY A 310 -29.34 -15.16 17.63
N PRO A 311 -30.17 -14.29 17.03
CA PRO A 311 -30.54 -14.38 15.62
C PRO A 311 -29.33 -14.20 14.70
N ALA A 312 -29.39 -14.80 13.50
CA ALA A 312 -28.32 -14.70 12.52
C ALA A 312 -28.08 -13.25 12.07
N ALA A 313 -26.84 -12.79 12.17
CA ALA A 313 -26.44 -11.49 11.62
C ALA A 313 -26.34 -11.58 10.09
N SER A 314 -26.90 -10.61 9.36
CA SER A 314 -26.88 -10.61 7.89
C SER A 314 -25.52 -10.30 7.29
N GLY A 315 -24.62 -9.69 8.08
CA GLY A 315 -23.33 -9.17 7.63
C GLY A 315 -23.41 -7.78 7.01
N THR A 316 -24.60 -7.28 6.68
CA THR A 316 -24.81 -5.92 6.18
C THR A 316 -24.49 -4.92 7.27
N ILE A 317 -23.63 -3.95 6.97
CA ILE A 317 -23.21 -2.92 7.91
C ILE A 317 -24.35 -1.91 8.09
N ASP A 318 -24.75 -1.65 9.34
CA ASP A 318 -25.83 -0.72 9.63
C ASP A 318 -25.39 0.73 9.35
N PRO A 319 -25.99 1.43 8.36
CA PRO A 319 -25.62 2.80 8.04
C PRO A 319 -25.96 3.80 9.16
N LYS A 320 -26.86 3.47 10.09
CA LYS A 320 -27.17 4.33 11.26
C LYS A 320 -26.04 4.37 12.28
N ALA A 321 -25.18 3.35 12.26
CA ALA A 321 -23.99 3.24 13.10
C ALA A 321 -22.71 3.64 12.34
N ALA A 322 -22.87 4.39 11.25
CA ALA A 322 -21.80 4.87 10.39
C ALA A 322 -21.77 6.41 10.36
N ALA A 323 -20.57 6.98 10.33
CA ALA A 323 -20.35 8.40 10.11
C ALA A 323 -19.45 8.59 8.88
N VAL A 324 -19.99 9.24 7.85
CA VAL A 324 -19.24 9.59 6.64
C VAL A 324 -18.48 10.90 6.88
N HIS A 325 -17.18 10.91 6.61
CA HIS A 325 -16.38 12.12 6.67
C HIS A 325 -16.70 13.02 5.47
N THR A 326 -16.96 14.31 5.72
CA THR A 326 -17.16 15.29 4.66
C THR A 326 -15.82 15.76 4.10
N PHE A 327 -15.62 15.74 2.78
CA PHE A 327 -14.42 16.31 2.18
C PHE A 327 -14.40 17.84 2.25
N LYS A 328 -13.20 18.41 2.20
CA LYS A 328 -12.97 19.86 2.15
C LYS A 328 -12.12 20.20 0.94
N ASP A 329 -12.32 21.39 0.41
CA ASP A 329 -11.40 21.94 -0.58
C ASP A 329 -10.00 22.13 0.00
N GLY A 330 -9.02 22.24 -0.91
CA GLY A 330 -7.61 22.29 -0.57
C GLY A 330 -7.03 20.90 -0.36
N GLY A 331 -5.89 20.85 0.33
CA GLY A 331 -5.03 19.67 0.41
C GLY A 331 -3.60 20.08 0.11
N GLY A 332 -2.73 19.11 -0.13
CA GLY A 332 -1.31 19.43 -0.38
C GLY A 332 -0.59 18.35 -1.14
N ALA A 333 0.52 18.74 -1.76
CA ALA A 333 1.49 17.84 -2.35
C ALA A 333 2.87 18.19 -1.79
N THR A 334 3.57 17.19 -1.28
CA THR A 334 4.95 17.31 -0.81
C THR A 334 5.92 16.62 -1.77
N TRP A 335 5.49 16.37 -3.02
CA TRP A 335 6.33 15.74 -4.02
C TRP A 335 7.55 16.60 -4.32
N GLN A 336 8.72 15.98 -4.29
CA GLN A 336 10.03 16.58 -4.49
C GLN A 336 10.79 15.77 -5.52
N ILE A 337 11.62 16.41 -6.33
CA ILE A 337 12.54 15.74 -7.26
C ILE A 337 13.97 15.95 -6.76
N TYR A 338 14.73 14.86 -6.64
CA TYR A 338 16.08 14.92 -6.07
C TYR A 338 16.93 13.70 -6.47
N PRO A 339 18.27 13.84 -6.52
CA PRO A 339 19.19 12.70 -6.65
C PRO A 339 19.09 11.73 -5.46
N PRO A 340 19.46 10.44 -5.63
CA PRO A 340 19.58 9.51 -4.50
C PRO A 340 20.46 10.08 -3.38
N ASN A 341 20.15 9.73 -2.12
CA ASN A 341 20.90 10.15 -0.92
C ASN A 341 20.91 11.68 -0.65
N THR A 342 20.02 12.45 -1.28
CA THR A 342 19.87 13.88 -0.98
C THR A 342 19.28 14.09 0.41
N LEU A 343 19.93 14.92 1.23
CA LEU A 343 19.45 15.31 2.56
C LEU A 343 18.08 16.01 2.47
N ARG A 344 17.20 15.78 3.45
CA ARG A 344 15.79 16.20 3.41
C ARG A 344 15.61 17.69 3.15
N GLU A 345 16.43 18.53 3.79
CA GLU A 345 16.39 19.98 3.69
C GLU A 345 16.85 20.52 2.33
N LYS A 346 17.53 19.70 1.53
CA LYS A 346 18.00 20.04 0.17
C LYS A 346 17.06 19.58 -0.93
N LYS A 347 15.97 18.89 -0.59
CA LYS A 347 15.00 18.39 -1.58
C LYS A 347 14.05 19.53 -1.99
N ALA A 348 14.09 19.92 -3.26
CA ALA A 348 13.21 20.95 -3.78
C ALA A 348 11.82 20.36 -4.15
N PRO A 349 10.72 20.97 -3.69
CA PRO A 349 9.38 20.52 -4.04
C PRO A 349 8.94 20.93 -5.45
N VAL A 350 8.11 20.10 -6.05
CA VAL A 350 7.42 20.39 -7.31
C VAL A 350 6.42 21.53 -7.10
N ALA A 351 6.33 22.42 -8.08
CA ALA A 351 5.31 23.47 -8.13
C ALA A 351 3.93 22.89 -8.47
N TRP A 352 3.43 21.95 -7.64
CA TRP A 352 2.21 21.15 -7.89
C TRP A 352 0.98 21.99 -8.26
N SER A 353 0.81 23.13 -7.59
CA SER A 353 -0.31 24.05 -7.84
C SER A 353 -0.31 24.69 -9.23
N SER A 354 0.75 24.54 -10.02
CA SER A 354 0.80 25.03 -11.40
C SER A 354 0.01 24.15 -12.38
N PHE A 355 -0.23 22.88 -12.06
CA PHE A 355 -0.92 21.94 -12.95
C PHE A 355 -2.10 21.18 -12.30
N ALA A 356 -2.20 21.17 -10.96
CA ALA A 356 -3.24 20.45 -10.24
C ALA A 356 -3.78 21.27 -9.06
N THR A 357 -5.11 21.35 -8.97
CA THR A 357 -5.84 21.93 -7.83
C THR A 357 -6.62 20.83 -7.12
N PRO A 358 -6.24 20.44 -5.89
CA PRO A 358 -7.01 19.47 -5.11
C PRO A 358 -8.39 20.04 -4.77
N ALA A 359 -9.44 19.20 -4.86
CA ALA A 359 -10.82 19.65 -4.73
C ALA A 359 -11.72 18.60 -4.09
N ALA A 360 -12.64 19.06 -3.23
CA ALA A 360 -13.85 18.30 -2.96
C ALA A 360 -14.74 18.37 -4.21
N LEU A 361 -15.11 17.21 -4.75
CA LEU A 361 -16.00 17.12 -5.91
C LEU A 361 -17.47 17.18 -5.46
N ASP A 362 -17.73 16.58 -4.30
CA ASP A 362 -18.94 16.73 -3.49
C ASP A 362 -18.57 16.47 -2.02
N ASP A 363 -19.57 16.42 -1.12
CA ASP A 363 -19.37 16.15 0.30
C ASP A 363 -18.66 14.82 0.58
N THR A 364 -18.72 13.86 -0.33
CA THR A 364 -18.27 12.48 -0.17
C THR A 364 -17.27 12.01 -1.21
N ALA A 365 -16.93 12.83 -2.22
CA ALA A 365 -15.94 12.54 -3.25
C ALA A 365 -14.82 13.59 -3.31
N TYR A 366 -13.58 13.13 -3.49
CA TYR A 366 -12.39 13.99 -3.60
C TYR A 366 -11.58 13.66 -4.86
N GLY A 367 -10.99 14.68 -5.48
CA GLY A 367 -10.15 14.51 -6.66
C GLY A 367 -9.33 15.77 -6.97
N TYR A 368 -8.98 15.93 -8.25
CA TYR A 368 -8.23 17.10 -8.73
C TYR A 368 -8.94 17.76 -9.90
N ARG A 369 -8.86 19.08 -9.92
CA ARG A 369 -9.08 19.91 -11.11
C ARG A 369 -7.72 20.17 -11.76
N TRP A 370 -7.58 19.77 -13.02
CA TRP A 370 -6.33 19.89 -13.76
C TRP A 370 -6.27 21.18 -14.56
N ALA A 371 -5.13 21.89 -14.53
CA ALA A 371 -4.97 23.13 -15.28
C ALA A 371 -4.93 22.86 -16.79
N LYS A 372 -5.68 23.66 -17.56
CA LYS A 372 -5.75 23.53 -19.02
C LYS A 372 -4.37 23.81 -19.63
N GLY A 373 -3.95 22.95 -20.57
CA GLY A 373 -2.66 23.08 -21.26
C GLY A 373 -1.43 22.66 -20.44
N ALA A 374 -1.55 22.48 -19.12
CA ALA A 374 -0.44 22.04 -18.27
C ALA A 374 -0.32 20.51 -18.17
N VAL A 375 -1.37 19.77 -18.53
CA VAL A 375 -1.40 18.30 -18.50
C VAL A 375 -1.83 17.75 -19.86
N ALA A 376 -1.35 16.55 -20.20
CA ALA A 376 -1.83 15.83 -21.38
C ALA A 376 -3.03 14.95 -20.99
N ARG A 377 -4.00 14.81 -21.90
CA ARG A 377 -5.15 13.92 -21.75
C ARG A 377 -5.13 12.91 -22.87
N ASP A 378 -5.15 11.63 -22.51
CA ASP A 378 -5.19 10.51 -23.45
C ASP A 378 -6.13 9.45 -22.91
N GLY A 379 -7.21 9.17 -23.65
CA GLY A 379 -8.30 8.32 -23.19
C GLY A 379 -8.86 8.76 -21.82
N GLY A 380 -9.02 7.79 -20.92
CA GLY A 380 -9.50 7.99 -19.55
C GLY A 380 -8.44 8.42 -18.54
N LEU A 381 -7.28 8.92 -18.98
CA LEU A 381 -6.17 9.30 -18.10
C LEU A 381 -5.68 10.73 -18.37
N VAL A 382 -5.20 11.37 -17.31
CA VAL A 382 -4.42 12.61 -17.34
C VAL A 382 -2.96 12.25 -17.06
N THR A 383 -2.04 12.70 -17.92
CA THR A 383 -0.60 12.58 -17.70
C THR A 383 -0.05 13.92 -17.22
N LEU A 384 0.64 13.91 -16.07
CA LEU A 384 1.30 15.07 -15.48
C LEU A 384 2.47 15.57 -16.36
N PRO A 385 2.95 16.81 -16.17
CA PRO A 385 4.17 17.27 -16.83
C PRO A 385 5.35 16.32 -16.58
N GLU A 386 6.12 16.06 -17.63
CA GLU A 386 7.35 15.25 -17.54
C GLU A 386 8.58 16.10 -17.27
N TYR A 387 8.61 17.36 -17.72
CA TYR A 387 9.80 18.21 -17.70
C TYR A 387 9.67 19.36 -16.70
N TYR A 388 10.76 19.58 -15.96
CA TYR A 388 10.83 20.62 -14.96
C TYR A 388 12.18 21.35 -15.01
N ARG A 389 12.18 22.63 -14.63
CA ARG A 389 13.39 23.42 -14.39
C ARG A 389 13.46 23.82 -12.91
N LEU A 390 14.65 23.76 -12.32
CA LEU A 390 14.86 24.22 -10.95
C LEU A 390 14.93 25.74 -10.94
N GLU A 391 14.04 26.37 -10.19
CA GLU A 391 13.92 27.83 -10.12
C GLU A 391 13.78 28.30 -8.67
N LYS A 392 14.00 29.60 -8.45
CA LYS A 392 13.68 30.27 -7.19
C LYS A 392 12.24 30.76 -7.21
N ASP A 393 11.46 30.42 -6.19
CA ASP A 393 10.14 31.00 -5.98
C ASP A 393 10.23 32.45 -5.46
N LYS A 394 9.07 33.10 -5.29
CA LYS A 394 8.98 34.49 -4.80
C LYS A 394 9.60 34.72 -3.41
N LYS A 395 9.94 33.65 -2.68
CA LYS A 395 10.57 33.67 -1.36
C LYS A 395 12.01 33.15 -1.41
N ASP A 396 12.62 33.12 -2.60
CA ASP A 396 13.98 32.63 -2.86
C ASP A 396 14.21 31.15 -2.47
N LYS A 397 13.14 30.34 -2.49
CA LYS A 397 13.22 28.90 -2.24
C LYS A 397 13.21 28.12 -3.54
N ASP A 398 14.00 27.05 -3.57
CA ASP A 398 14.08 26.17 -4.75
C ASP A 398 12.73 25.47 -5.01
N ARG A 399 12.29 25.48 -6.26
CA ARG A 399 11.08 24.83 -6.77
C ARG A 399 11.33 24.23 -8.14
N TRP A 400 10.77 23.05 -8.38
CA TRP A 400 10.70 22.48 -9.72
C TRP A 400 9.47 23.05 -10.45
N ALA A 401 9.71 24.03 -11.32
CA ALA A 401 8.71 24.63 -12.18
C ALA A 401 8.53 23.81 -13.45
N VAL A 402 7.30 23.70 -13.95
CA VAL A 402 7.01 23.01 -15.22
C VAL A 402 7.63 23.78 -16.38
N VAL A 403 8.23 23.07 -17.33
CA VAL A 403 8.76 23.64 -18.58
C VAL A 403 8.32 22.77 -19.76
N ASP A 404 8.05 23.40 -20.91
CA ASP A 404 7.71 22.65 -22.12
C ASP A 404 8.92 21.84 -22.61
N ALA A 405 8.68 20.65 -23.15
CA ALA A 405 9.74 19.77 -23.65
C ALA A 405 10.62 20.44 -24.73
N LYS A 406 10.05 21.34 -25.53
CA LYS A 406 10.77 22.11 -26.57
C LYS A 406 11.74 23.16 -26.00
N ASP A 407 11.51 23.59 -24.75
CA ASP A 407 12.30 24.62 -24.07
C ASP A 407 13.41 23.99 -23.20
N VAL A 408 13.48 22.66 -23.15
CA VAL A 408 14.57 21.92 -22.51
C VAL A 408 15.74 21.80 -23.50
N PRO A 409 16.93 22.34 -23.19
CA PRO A 409 18.03 22.34 -24.14
C PRO A 409 18.46 20.93 -24.56
N ALA A 410 18.73 20.73 -25.86
CA ALA A 410 19.01 19.41 -26.42
C ALA A 410 20.30 18.79 -25.85
N GLU A 411 21.27 19.63 -25.48
CA GLU A 411 22.52 19.24 -24.83
C GLU A 411 22.31 18.62 -23.44
N THR A 412 21.16 18.83 -22.80
CA THR A 412 20.85 18.16 -21.53
C THR A 412 20.71 16.65 -21.69
N GLY A 413 20.46 16.15 -22.92
CA GLY A 413 20.21 14.73 -23.19
C GLY A 413 18.90 14.17 -22.62
N LEU A 414 18.11 14.96 -21.87
CA LEU A 414 16.91 14.50 -21.17
C LEU A 414 15.81 13.98 -22.12
N ALA A 415 15.71 14.51 -23.34
CA ALA A 415 14.77 14.00 -24.34
C ALA A 415 15.05 12.56 -24.76
N LYS A 416 16.32 12.12 -24.68
CA LYS A 416 16.78 10.80 -25.11
C LYS A 416 16.75 9.75 -23.99
N VAL A 417 16.47 10.15 -22.74
CA VAL A 417 16.41 9.17 -21.63
C VAL A 417 15.22 8.25 -21.81
N GLU A 418 15.44 6.99 -21.52
CA GLU A 418 14.38 5.98 -21.44
C GLU A 418 14.17 5.61 -19.98
N PHE A 419 12.92 5.68 -19.54
CA PHE A 419 12.56 5.13 -18.24
C PHE A 419 12.60 3.61 -18.32
N PRO A 420 13.07 2.93 -17.26
CA PRO A 420 13.06 1.48 -17.21
C PRO A 420 11.69 0.90 -17.57
N LYS A 421 11.70 -0.23 -18.28
CA LYS A 421 10.51 -1.06 -18.58
C LYS A 421 10.90 -2.50 -18.33
N ARG A 422 11.01 -2.88 -17.06
CA ARG A 422 11.52 -4.19 -16.68
C ARG A 422 10.59 -4.81 -15.65
N ARG A 423 10.08 -6.00 -15.95
CA ARG A 423 9.70 -6.93 -14.88
C ARG A 423 10.99 -7.23 -14.12
N GLY A 424 10.99 -7.07 -12.80
CA GLY A 424 12.20 -7.16 -11.98
C GLY A 424 12.97 -8.47 -12.22
N PRO A 425 14.30 -8.48 -12.01
CA PRO A 425 15.11 -9.69 -12.20
C PRO A 425 14.74 -10.79 -11.20
N ASP A 426 14.29 -10.43 -9.99
CA ASP A 426 13.86 -11.40 -8.99
C ASP A 426 12.42 -11.87 -9.23
N ARG A 427 12.28 -12.98 -9.95
CA ARG A 427 11.02 -13.71 -10.14
C ARG A 427 11.00 -15.05 -9.40
N ARG A 428 11.82 -15.19 -8.36
CA ARG A 428 11.84 -16.43 -7.56
C ARG A 428 10.44 -16.68 -7.00
N PRO A 429 10.01 -17.94 -6.91
CA PRO A 429 8.70 -18.23 -6.38
C PRO A 429 8.62 -17.86 -4.89
N TYR A 430 7.43 -17.46 -4.45
CA TYR A 430 7.01 -17.59 -3.07
C TYR A 430 6.74 -19.07 -2.82
N VAL A 431 7.31 -19.63 -1.76
CA VAL A 431 7.16 -21.03 -1.41
C VAL A 431 6.97 -21.12 0.10
N THR A 432 5.98 -21.89 0.52
CA THR A 432 5.72 -22.17 1.93
C THR A 432 6.54 -23.38 2.40
N PRO A 433 6.78 -23.54 3.72
CA PRO A 433 7.44 -24.71 4.30
C PRO A 433 6.87 -26.03 3.75
N ASP A 434 7.76 -26.96 3.41
CA ASP A 434 7.40 -28.28 2.92
C ASP A 434 7.68 -29.39 3.94
N GLU A 435 8.33 -29.06 5.07
CA GLU A 435 8.76 -30.05 6.04
C GLU A 435 7.53 -30.80 6.61
N PRO A 436 7.59 -32.13 6.78
CA PRO A 436 6.43 -32.94 7.21
C PRO A 436 5.83 -32.52 8.55
N ALA A 437 6.65 -31.98 9.45
CA ALA A 437 6.23 -31.52 10.77
C ALA A 437 5.71 -30.07 10.78
N SER A 438 5.78 -29.34 9.66
CA SER A 438 5.35 -27.95 9.59
C SER A 438 3.83 -27.81 9.72
N SER A 439 3.39 -26.63 10.16
CA SER A 439 1.96 -26.26 10.23
C SER A 439 1.26 -26.25 8.86
N TRP A 440 2.03 -26.32 7.76
CA TRP A 440 1.52 -26.44 6.40
C TRP A 440 1.15 -27.87 6.02
N LYS A 441 1.73 -28.87 6.71
CA LYS A 441 1.58 -30.29 6.43
C LYS A 441 0.84 -31.08 7.52
N LYS A 442 0.75 -30.56 8.75
CA LYS A 442 0.05 -31.22 9.85
C LYS A 442 -0.85 -30.23 10.63
N PRO A 443 -2.18 -30.43 10.67
CA PRO A 443 -2.94 -31.52 10.01
C PRO A 443 -2.86 -31.50 8.48
N GLY A 444 -2.56 -30.32 7.89
CA GLY A 444 -2.39 -30.16 6.45
C GLY A 444 -3.70 -29.85 5.72
N PRO A 445 -3.65 -29.73 4.39
CA PRO A 445 -4.82 -29.44 3.58
C PRO A 445 -5.78 -30.64 3.49
N ALA A 446 -7.07 -30.36 3.37
CA ALA A 446 -8.11 -31.34 3.09
C ALA A 446 -8.19 -31.71 1.60
N ALA A 447 -7.82 -30.81 0.69
CA ALA A 447 -7.78 -31.06 -0.74
C ALA A 447 -6.73 -30.20 -1.46
N GLY A 448 -6.25 -30.69 -2.60
CA GLY A 448 -5.27 -30.01 -3.46
C GLY A 448 -3.95 -30.79 -3.58
N PRO A 449 -2.92 -30.20 -4.20
CA PRO A 449 -2.88 -28.83 -4.70
C PRO A 449 -3.77 -28.60 -5.94
N PHE A 450 -4.19 -27.35 -6.12
CA PHE A 450 -4.84 -26.77 -7.29
C PHE A 450 -3.98 -25.64 -7.84
N GLU A 451 -4.26 -25.18 -9.06
CA GLU A 451 -3.56 -24.05 -9.67
C GLU A 451 -4.52 -22.96 -10.16
N ALA A 452 -4.10 -21.71 -10.02
CA ALA A 452 -4.75 -20.54 -10.58
C ALA A 452 -3.74 -19.71 -11.38
N LYS A 453 -4.10 -19.33 -12.60
CA LYS A 453 -3.31 -18.42 -13.44
C LYS A 453 -3.82 -17.01 -13.22
N LEU A 454 -2.91 -16.10 -12.88
CA LEU A 454 -3.26 -14.71 -12.60
C LEU A 454 -2.91 -13.81 -13.79
N GLY A 455 -3.60 -12.67 -13.88
CA GLY A 455 -3.40 -11.64 -14.90
C GLY A 455 -2.02 -10.99 -14.88
N ASP A 456 -1.29 -11.05 -13.75
CA ASP A 456 0.11 -10.63 -13.67
C ASP A 456 1.10 -11.62 -14.34
N GLY A 457 0.59 -12.75 -14.82
CA GLY A 457 1.36 -13.82 -15.48
C GLY A 457 2.02 -14.80 -14.51
N SER A 458 1.73 -14.72 -13.20
CA SER A 458 2.11 -15.73 -12.22
C SER A 458 1.10 -16.88 -12.15
N VAL A 459 1.55 -18.00 -11.61
CA VAL A 459 0.73 -19.17 -11.27
C VAL A 459 0.80 -19.38 -9.77
N VAL A 460 -0.37 -19.47 -9.14
CA VAL A 460 -0.52 -19.77 -7.72
C VAL A 460 -0.92 -21.23 -7.55
N ALA A 461 -0.11 -22.01 -6.84
CA ALA A 461 -0.54 -23.30 -6.31
C ALA A 461 -1.19 -23.06 -4.95
N TYR A 462 -2.35 -23.68 -4.73
CA TYR A 462 -3.13 -23.51 -3.50
C TYR A 462 -3.82 -24.80 -3.10
N SER A 463 -4.17 -24.92 -1.82
CA SER A 463 -4.88 -26.07 -1.26
C SER A 463 -6.00 -25.61 -0.35
N TRP A 464 -7.01 -26.45 -0.14
CA TRP A 464 -8.12 -26.17 0.75
C TRP A 464 -7.80 -26.69 2.14
N TYR A 465 -7.82 -25.79 3.12
CA TYR A 465 -7.63 -26.13 4.52
C TYR A 465 -8.97 -26.08 5.23
N ARG A 466 -9.18 -27.01 6.17
CA ARG A 466 -10.18 -26.79 7.21
C ARG A 466 -9.82 -25.50 7.91
N PHE A 467 -10.78 -24.60 8.10
CA PHE A 467 -10.50 -23.23 8.50
C PHE A 467 -9.65 -23.17 9.78
N ALA A 468 -9.99 -23.97 10.80
CA ALA A 468 -9.26 -24.05 12.07
C ALA A 468 -7.84 -24.63 11.98
N ASP A 469 -7.52 -25.31 10.88
CA ASP A 469 -6.23 -25.99 10.66
C ASP A 469 -5.35 -25.25 9.66
N GLN A 470 -5.74 -24.05 9.23
CA GLN A 470 -4.88 -23.20 8.42
C GLN A 470 -3.63 -22.74 9.21
N PRO A 471 -2.47 -22.54 8.56
CA PRO A 471 -1.23 -22.23 9.26
C PRO A 471 -1.30 -21.02 10.19
N ALA A 472 -2.04 -19.97 9.82
CA ALA A 472 -2.20 -18.78 10.65
C ALA A 472 -2.76 -19.11 12.04
N LEU A 473 -3.81 -19.93 12.13
CA LEU A 473 -4.46 -20.26 13.40
C LEU A 473 -3.68 -21.28 14.23
N LEU A 474 -2.94 -22.17 13.57
CA LEU A 474 -2.03 -23.11 14.24
C LEU A 474 -0.87 -22.39 14.95
N ASN A 475 -0.53 -21.16 14.53
CA ASN A 475 0.55 -20.35 15.09
C ASN A 475 0.05 -19.11 15.85
N ALA A 476 -1.23 -19.06 16.22
CA ALA A 476 -1.87 -17.89 16.84
C ALA A 476 -2.09 -17.99 18.35
N ASP A 477 -1.32 -18.83 19.06
CA ASP A 477 -1.49 -19.07 20.51
C ASP A 477 -2.93 -19.50 20.87
N LEU A 478 -3.49 -20.43 20.09
CA LEU A 478 -4.83 -20.97 20.31
C LEU A 478 -4.76 -22.43 20.74
N THR A 479 -5.54 -22.77 21.75
CA THR A 479 -5.80 -24.16 22.14
C THR A 479 -6.64 -24.87 21.07
N ALA A 480 -6.67 -26.21 21.12
CA ALA A 480 -7.55 -26.98 20.23
C ALA A 480 -9.03 -26.57 20.39
N ALA A 481 -9.50 -26.39 21.64
CA ALA A 481 -10.89 -26.00 21.91
C ALA A 481 -11.23 -24.60 21.34
N GLU A 482 -10.31 -23.65 21.44
CA GLU A 482 -10.50 -22.32 20.86
C GLU A 482 -10.54 -22.39 19.33
N ARG A 483 -9.66 -23.16 18.68
CA ARG A 483 -9.72 -23.36 17.22
C ARG A 483 -11.03 -23.98 16.77
N GLU A 484 -11.55 -24.97 17.50
CA GLU A 484 -12.87 -25.57 17.25
C GLU A 484 -14.03 -24.57 17.43
N ALA A 485 -13.93 -23.65 18.40
CA ALA A 485 -14.91 -22.58 18.55
C ALA A 485 -14.90 -21.62 17.36
N ILE A 486 -13.72 -21.26 16.85
CA ILE A 486 -13.60 -20.41 15.66
C ILE A 486 -14.12 -21.15 14.43
N GLN A 487 -13.84 -22.45 14.27
CA GLN A 487 -14.39 -23.27 13.19
C GLN A 487 -15.91 -23.14 13.12
N LYS A 488 -16.60 -23.35 14.26
CA LYS A 488 -18.07 -23.25 14.32
C LYS A 488 -18.58 -21.87 13.93
N ARG A 489 -17.91 -20.80 14.39
CA ARG A 489 -18.23 -19.42 14.02
C ARG A 489 -18.09 -19.20 12.52
N VAL A 490 -17.03 -19.71 11.91
CA VAL A 490 -16.80 -19.58 10.46
C VAL A 490 -17.80 -20.39 9.64
N GLU A 491 -18.19 -21.57 10.11
CA GLU A 491 -19.25 -22.34 9.43
C GLU A 491 -20.59 -21.60 9.42
N LEU A 492 -20.93 -20.86 10.48
CA LEU A 492 -22.07 -19.95 10.50
C LEU A 492 -21.93 -18.85 9.44
N LEU A 493 -20.76 -18.21 9.38
CA LEU A 493 -20.47 -17.16 8.39
C LEU A 493 -20.57 -17.70 6.95
N HIS A 494 -19.92 -18.82 6.62
CA HIS A 494 -19.91 -19.37 5.26
C HIS A 494 -21.31 -19.79 4.78
N ARG A 495 -22.19 -20.20 5.71
CA ARG A 495 -23.60 -20.52 5.39
C ARG A 495 -24.43 -19.27 5.09
N ALA A 496 -24.22 -18.18 5.84
CA ALA A 496 -25.10 -17.01 5.79
C ALA A 496 -24.59 -15.89 4.87
N TRP A 497 -23.29 -15.72 4.77
CA TRP A 497 -22.62 -14.58 4.14
C TRP A 497 -21.99 -15.01 2.82
N THR A 498 -22.74 -14.82 1.73
CA THR A 498 -22.30 -15.15 0.36
C THR A 498 -21.67 -13.94 -0.34
N LYS A 499 -20.81 -14.20 -1.33
CA LYS A 499 -20.03 -13.18 -2.07
C LYS A 499 -20.84 -12.17 -2.91
N ASP A 500 -22.14 -12.38 -3.07
CA ASP A 500 -23.02 -11.60 -3.96
C ASP A 500 -23.97 -10.66 -3.20
N ARG A 501 -23.72 -10.44 -1.89
CA ARG A 501 -24.52 -9.57 -1.02
C ARG A 501 -23.86 -8.19 -0.84
N ASP A 502 -24.65 -7.23 -0.38
CA ASP A 502 -24.13 -5.92 0.02
C ASP A 502 -23.76 -5.92 1.51
N TYR A 503 -22.47 -5.72 1.78
CA TYR A 503 -21.89 -5.62 3.13
C TYR A 503 -21.53 -4.17 3.44
N LEU A 504 -20.51 -3.65 2.75
CA LEU A 504 -20.18 -2.22 2.76
C LEU A 504 -21.25 -1.45 1.97
N PRO A 505 -21.71 -0.27 2.43
CA PRO A 505 -22.61 0.58 1.66
C PRO A 505 -21.98 0.93 0.30
N PRO A 506 -22.68 0.74 -0.84
CA PRO A 506 -22.12 0.93 -2.17
C PRO A 506 -21.66 2.37 -2.43
N PRO A 507 -20.74 2.60 -3.39
CA PRO A 507 -20.39 3.95 -3.79
C PRO A 507 -21.58 4.61 -4.49
N THR A 508 -21.63 5.94 -4.44
CA THR A 508 -22.69 6.76 -5.06
C THR A 508 -22.23 7.41 -6.35
N THR A 509 -20.99 7.16 -6.76
CA THR A 509 -20.37 7.65 -8.00
C THR A 509 -19.30 6.66 -8.45
N GLY A 510 -18.94 6.69 -9.72
CA GLY A 510 -17.91 5.82 -10.28
C GLY A 510 -18.37 4.38 -10.48
N LYS A 511 -17.49 3.60 -11.11
CA LYS A 511 -17.67 2.16 -11.32
C LYS A 511 -16.76 1.41 -10.37
N LEU A 512 -17.16 0.22 -9.93
CA LEU A 512 -16.31 -0.61 -9.08
C LEU A 512 -15.22 -1.29 -9.91
N ALA A 513 -14.01 -1.37 -9.34
CA ALA A 513 -12.92 -2.16 -9.88
C ALA A 513 -13.21 -3.65 -9.66
N ASP A 514 -12.74 -4.49 -10.57
CA ASP A 514 -12.83 -5.95 -10.46
C ASP A 514 -11.56 -6.52 -9.82
N LEU A 515 -11.73 -7.55 -8.99
CA LEU A 515 -10.63 -8.48 -8.71
C LEU A 515 -10.22 -9.21 -9.98
N ASP A 516 -8.97 -9.66 -10.02
CA ASP A 516 -8.51 -10.58 -11.05
C ASP A 516 -9.40 -11.84 -11.03
N PRO A 517 -10.02 -12.24 -12.15
CA PRO A 517 -10.83 -13.46 -12.18
C PRO A 517 -10.07 -14.70 -11.70
N GLY A 518 -8.75 -14.74 -11.87
CA GLY A 518 -7.89 -15.85 -11.40
C GLY A 518 -7.82 -15.98 -9.87
N VAL A 519 -8.11 -14.92 -9.11
CA VAL A 519 -8.18 -15.01 -7.64
C VAL A 519 -9.56 -15.41 -7.12
N LEU A 520 -10.57 -15.52 -8.00
CA LEU A 520 -11.91 -15.97 -7.64
C LEU A 520 -12.02 -17.48 -7.87
N VAL A 521 -12.09 -18.23 -6.77
CA VAL A 521 -12.11 -19.70 -6.80
C VAL A 521 -13.45 -20.25 -6.33
N THR A 522 -13.79 -21.44 -6.82
CA THR A 522 -14.99 -22.16 -6.38
C THR A 522 -14.59 -23.24 -5.39
N PRO A 523 -15.22 -23.31 -4.20
CA PRO A 523 -15.03 -24.41 -3.28
C PRO A 523 -15.34 -25.77 -3.92
N PRO A 524 -14.48 -26.79 -3.74
CA PRO A 524 -14.79 -28.16 -4.10
C PRO A 524 -16.04 -28.64 -3.36
N LYS A 525 -16.75 -29.60 -3.95
CA LYS A 525 -17.93 -30.19 -3.35
C LYS A 525 -17.64 -30.70 -1.94
N GLY A 526 -18.43 -30.27 -0.96
CA GLY A 526 -18.29 -30.63 0.45
C GLY A 526 -17.33 -29.72 1.25
N LEU A 527 -16.65 -28.78 0.59
CA LEU A 527 -15.74 -27.81 1.20
C LEU A 527 -16.29 -26.36 1.15
N GLU A 528 -17.56 -26.18 0.82
CA GLU A 528 -18.21 -24.86 0.72
C GLU A 528 -18.26 -24.14 2.08
N ILE A 529 -18.29 -24.90 3.17
CA ILE A 529 -18.53 -24.39 4.53
C ILE A 529 -17.40 -24.85 5.44
N GLY A 530 -16.75 -23.90 6.12
CA GLY A 530 -15.70 -24.19 7.10
C GLY A 530 -14.33 -24.54 6.50
N TYR A 531 -14.12 -24.31 5.19
CA TYR A 531 -12.84 -24.48 4.52
C TYR A 531 -12.47 -23.23 3.71
N VAL A 532 -11.16 -23.00 3.54
CA VAL A 532 -10.64 -21.83 2.85
C VAL A 532 -9.47 -22.20 1.91
N PRO A 533 -9.31 -21.50 0.78
CA PRO A 533 -8.17 -21.67 -0.12
C PRO A 533 -6.93 -20.95 0.45
N ILE A 534 -5.81 -21.65 0.57
CA ILE A 534 -4.53 -21.09 1.03
C ILE A 534 -3.47 -21.31 -0.05
N ALA A 535 -2.81 -20.23 -0.47
CA ALA A 535 -1.67 -20.30 -1.39
C ALA A 535 -0.47 -20.97 -0.72
N THR A 536 0.13 -21.94 -1.41
CA THR A 536 1.34 -22.67 -0.96
C THR A 536 2.55 -22.36 -1.85
N ARG A 537 2.31 -21.89 -3.07
CA ARG A 537 3.35 -21.37 -3.97
C ARG A 537 2.79 -20.28 -4.87
N GLN A 538 3.60 -19.28 -5.21
CA GLN A 538 3.34 -18.37 -6.33
C GLN A 538 4.63 -18.19 -7.13
N GLY A 539 4.62 -18.49 -8.43
CA GLY A 539 5.79 -18.41 -9.30
C GLY A 539 5.46 -17.91 -10.70
N ALA A 540 6.48 -17.65 -11.51
CA ALA A 540 6.27 -17.53 -12.95
C ALA A 540 5.69 -18.86 -13.50
N LYS A 541 4.91 -18.78 -14.59
CA LYS A 541 4.57 -19.96 -15.37
C LYS A 541 5.86 -20.56 -15.93
N ASP A 542 6.09 -21.84 -15.68
CA ASP A 542 7.21 -22.59 -16.25
C ASP A 542 7.12 -22.67 -17.78
#